data_AF-A0A367ZKN6-F1
#
_entry.id   AF-A0A367ZKN6-F1
#
_cell.length_a   1.000
_cell.length_b   1.000
_cell.length_c   1.000
_cell.angle_alpha   90.00
_cell.angle_beta   90.00
_cell.angle_gamma   90.00
#
_symmetry.space_group_name_H-M   'P 1'
#
loop_
_entity.id
_entity.type
_entity.pdbx_description
1 polymer ?
#
loop_
_entity_poly.entity_id
_entity_poly.type
_entity_poly.pdbx_seq_one_letter_code
_entity_poly.pdbx_strand_id
1 'polypeptide(L)'
;MWQTTTIKGLDEALAELQRAIESLPDSPVKKKLQDRYQRLKNVRDGLEARPPTAWNPFPLLGTVLLAILLVCVILHLGTRER
;
A
#
# COMPACT_ATOMS: atom_id res chain seq x y z
N MET A 1 -10.52 -2.38 6.66
CA MET A 1 -10.95 -1.55 7.81
C MET A 1 -9.91 -1.43 8.92
N TRP A 2 -9.15 -2.46 9.27
CA TRP A 2 -8.16 -2.40 10.38
C TRP A 2 -6.95 -1.50 10.13
N GLN A 3 -6.44 -1.41 8.89
CA GLN A 3 -5.27 -0.57 8.58
C GLN A 3 -5.55 0.93 8.75
N THR A 4 -6.75 1.40 8.38
CA THR A 4 -7.15 2.81 8.47
C THR A 4 -7.27 3.30 9.92
N THR A 5 -7.66 2.43 10.86
CA THR A 5 -7.71 2.77 12.29
C THR A 5 -6.31 2.78 12.91
N THR A 6 -5.42 1.89 12.49
CA THR A 6 -4.04 1.84 12.99
C THR A 6 -3.22 3.04 12.52
N ILE A 7 -3.39 3.48 11.27
CA ILE A 7 -2.68 4.66 10.75
C ILE A 7 -3.13 5.93 11.50
N LYS A 8 -4.44 6.12 11.69
CA LYS A 8 -4.97 7.27 12.46
C LYS A 8 -4.47 7.31 13.91
N GLY A 9 -4.45 6.16 14.59
CA GLY A 9 -3.91 6.09 15.97
C GLY A 9 -2.40 6.38 16.02
N LEU A 10 -1.65 5.99 14.98
CA LEU A 10 -0.24 6.29 14.87
C LEU A 10 0.03 7.78 14.62
N ASP A 11 -0.79 8.46 13.81
CA ASP A 11 -0.71 9.91 13.60
C ASP A 11 -0.96 10.70 14.89
N GLU A 12 -1.95 10.29 15.68
CA GLU A 12 -2.29 10.95 16.95
C GLU A 12 -1.16 10.79 17.99
N ALA A 13 -0.60 9.57 18.10
CA ALA A 13 0.56 9.31 18.95
C ALA A 13 1.82 10.09 18.50
N LEU A 14 2.04 10.25 17.19
CA LEU A 14 3.13 11.06 16.65
C LEU A 14 2.94 12.55 16.99
N ALA A 15 1.70 13.06 16.92
CA ALA A 15 1.40 14.44 17.28
C ALA A 15 1.65 14.72 18.78
N GLU A 16 1.25 13.81 19.66
CA GLU A 16 1.54 13.92 21.10
C GLU A 16 3.04 13.86 21.39
N LEU A 17 3.75 12.93 20.74
CA LEU A 17 5.20 12.79 20.90
C LEU A 17 5.93 14.06 20.44
N GLN A 18 5.50 14.68 19.34
CA GLN A 18 6.06 15.94 18.85
C GLN A 18 5.84 17.08 19.86
N ARG A 19 4.62 17.24 20.38
CA ARG A 19 4.34 18.25 21.43
C ARG A 19 5.19 18.05 22.67
N ALA A 20 5.35 16.80 23.10
CA ALA A 20 6.21 16.47 24.23
C ALA A 20 7.66 16.90 23.94
N ILE A 21 8.20 16.54 22.77
CA ILE A 21 9.57 16.91 22.35
C ILE A 21 9.78 18.43 22.30
N GLU A 22 8.79 19.19 21.83
CA GLU A 22 8.85 20.66 21.76
C GLU A 22 8.87 21.30 23.14
N SER A 23 8.18 20.71 24.13
CA SER A 23 8.19 21.15 25.52
C SER A 23 9.50 20.81 26.26
N LEU A 24 10.37 19.96 25.70
CA LEU A 24 11.65 19.61 26.34
C LEU A 24 12.71 20.69 26.12
N PRO A 25 13.53 21.00 27.15
CA PRO A 25 14.71 21.84 26.99
C PRO A 25 15.71 21.15 26.05
N ASP A 26 16.49 21.97 25.35
CA ASP A 26 17.49 21.48 24.41
C ASP A 26 18.55 20.65 25.13
N SER A 27 18.47 19.34 24.91
CA SER A 27 19.21 18.33 25.66
C SER A 27 19.53 17.16 24.74
N PRO A 28 20.56 16.36 25.06
CA PRO A 28 20.86 15.13 24.31
C PRO A 28 19.67 14.16 24.29
N VAL A 29 18.79 14.23 25.28
CA VAL A 29 17.54 13.46 25.35
C VAL A 29 16.55 13.92 24.28
N LYS A 30 16.35 15.23 24.12
CA LYS A 30 15.52 15.82 23.05
C LYS A 30 15.97 15.34 21.66
N LYS A 31 17.28 15.36 21.38
CA LYS A 31 17.85 14.85 20.12
C LYS A 31 17.57 13.37 19.91
N LYS A 32 17.73 12.53 20.95
CA LYS A 32 17.40 11.10 20.88
C LYS A 32 15.92 10.86 20.64
N LEU A 33 15.03 11.64 21.26
CA LEU A 33 13.60 11.55 21.00
C LEU A 33 13.24 12.01 19.58
N GLN A 34 13.87 13.07 19.07
CA GLN A 34 13.68 13.51 17.68
C GLN A 34 14.10 12.43 16.68
N ASP A 35 15.24 11.76 16.90
CA ASP A 35 15.66 10.63 16.06
C ASP A 35 14.62 9.50 16.07
N ARG A 36 14.10 9.15 17.26
CA ARG A 36 13.04 8.13 17.40
C ARG A 36 11.74 8.55 16.72
N TYR A 37 11.33 9.81 16.88
CA TYR A 37 10.16 10.37 16.21
C TYR A 37 10.31 10.25 14.68
N GLN A 38 11.49 10.60 14.14
CA GLN A 38 11.75 10.54 12.71
C GLN A 38 11.68 9.09 12.18
N ARG A 39 12.19 8.11 12.93
CA ARG A 39 12.05 6.69 12.57
C ARG A 39 10.59 6.24 12.53
N LEU A 40 9.80 6.61 13.54
CA LEU A 40 8.37 6.28 13.59
C LEU A 40 7.59 6.93 12.44
N LYS A 41 7.92 8.18 12.11
CA LYS A 41 7.33 8.88 10.96
C LYS A 41 7.62 8.15 9.64
N ASN A 42 8.86 7.73 9.42
CA ASN A 42 9.23 6.95 8.23
C ASN A 42 8.46 5.62 8.14
N VAL A 43 8.21 4.95 9.28
CA VAL A 43 7.39 3.73 9.32
C VAL A 43 5.95 4.05 8.94
N ARG A 44 5.37 5.14 9.45
CA ARG A 44 4.02 5.60 9.07
C ARG A 44 3.93 5.88 7.57
N ASP A 45 4.86 6.65 7.03
CA ASP A 45 4.92 6.98 5.60
C ASP A 45 5.03 5.71 4.74
N GLY A 46 5.80 4.70 5.19
CA GLY A 46 5.90 3.40 4.53
C GLY A 46 4.61 2.56 4.60
N LEU A 47 3.83 2.67 5.68
CA LEU A 47 2.52 2.01 5.82
C LEU A 47 1.47 2.66 4.91
N GLU A 48 1.54 3.98 4.74
CA GLU A 48 0.65 4.74 3.85
C GLU A 48 0.98 4.51 2.37
N ALA A 49 2.28 4.44 2.03
CA ALA A 49 2.76 4.20 0.68
C ALA A 49 2.53 2.77 0.18
N ARG A 50 2.08 1.84 1.02
CA ARG A 50 1.62 0.52 0.59
C ARG A 50 0.14 0.64 0.21
N PRO A 51 -0.21 0.83 -1.08
CA PRO A 51 -1.61 0.80 -1.45
C PRO A 51 -2.20 -0.55 -1.02
N PRO A 52 -3.47 -0.59 -0.58
CA PRO A 52 -4.14 -1.86 -0.43
C PRO A 52 -3.94 -2.58 -1.77
N THR A 53 -3.41 -3.80 -1.73
CA THR A 53 -3.38 -4.67 -2.91
C THR A 53 -4.84 -4.86 -3.32
N ALA A 54 -5.32 -3.95 -4.15
CA ALA A 54 -6.61 -4.01 -4.77
C ALA A 54 -6.53 -5.26 -5.63
N TRP A 55 -7.18 -6.32 -5.15
CA TRP A 55 -7.30 -7.56 -5.86
C TRP A 55 -7.92 -7.19 -7.22
N ASN A 56 -7.11 -7.21 -8.28
CA ASN A 56 -7.54 -6.81 -9.60
C ASN A 56 -8.05 -8.10 -10.27
N PRO A 57 -9.37 -8.30 -10.47
CA PRO A 57 -9.90 -9.50 -11.11
C PRO A 57 -9.75 -9.47 -12.64
N PHE A 58 -9.32 -8.32 -13.19
CA PHE A 58 -9.15 -8.10 -14.63
C PHE A 58 -8.13 -8.99 -15.36
N PRO A 59 -7.03 -9.52 -14.78
CA PRO A 59 -6.17 -10.44 -15.52
C PRO A 59 -6.88 -11.76 -15.84
N LEU A 60 -7.88 -12.19 -15.05
CA LEU A 60 -8.65 -13.40 -15.33
C LEU A 60 -9.67 -13.18 -16.47
N LEU A 61 -10.28 -11.99 -16.55
CA LEU A 61 -11.19 -11.66 -17.66
C LEU A 61 -10.43 -11.56 -19.00
N GLY A 62 -9.23 -10.98 -18.97
CA GLY A 62 -8.37 -10.87 -20.16
C GLY A 62 -7.90 -12.23 -20.68
N THR A 63 -7.48 -13.14 -19.78
CA THR A 63 -7.03 -14.48 -20.19
C THR A 63 -8.17 -15.35 -20.73
N VAL A 64 -9.37 -15.26 -20.14
CA VAL A 64 -10.55 -15.97 -20.63
C VAL A 64 -10.97 -15.48 -22.01
N LEU A 65 -11.01 -14.15 -22.24
CA LEU A 65 -11.32 -13.60 -23.57
C LEU A 65 -10.28 -14.01 -24.61
N LEU A 66 -8.99 -14.00 -24.27
CA LEU A 66 -7.93 -14.42 -25.17
C LEU A 66 -8.03 -15.92 -25.53
N ALA A 67 -8.35 -16.77 -24.54
CA ALA A 67 -8.54 -18.20 -24.74
C ALA A 67 -9.75 -18.48 -25.64
N ILE A 68 -10.87 -17.80 -25.43
CA ILE A 68 -12.07 -17.94 -26.27
C ILE A 68 -11.75 -17.53 -27.72
N LEU A 69 -11.02 -16.42 -27.90
CA LEU A 69 -10.67 -15.92 -29.22
C LEU A 69 -9.72 -16.87 -29.96
N LEU A 70 -8.74 -17.46 -29.27
CA LEU A 70 -7.87 -18.52 -29.81
C LEU A 70 -8.67 -19.74 -30.26
N VAL A 71 -9.62 -20.22 -29.46
CA VAL A 71 -10.48 -21.35 -29.81
C VAL A 71 -11.33 -21.02 -31.04
N CYS A 72 -11.92 -19.82 -31.11
CA CYS A 72 -12.67 -19.36 -32.28
C CYS A 72 -11.80 -19.31 -33.55
N VAL A 73 -10.56 -18.81 -33.44
CA VAL A 73 -9.62 -18.74 -34.57
C VAL A 73 -9.26 -20.14 -35.05
N ILE A 74 -8.93 -21.07 -34.14
CA ILE A 74 -8.59 -22.45 -34.47
C ILE A 74 -9.78 -23.16 -35.14
N LEU A 75 -10.99 -22.98 -34.61
CA LEU A 75 -12.20 -23.55 -35.21
C LEU A 75 -12.50 -22.95 -36.59
N HIS A 76 -12.35 -21.64 -36.75
CA HIS A 76 -12.57 -20.96 -38.03
C HIS A 76 -11.56 -21.38 -39.11
N LEU A 77 -10.29 -21.56 -38.74
CA LEU A 77 -9.25 -22.12 -39.63
C LEU A 77 -9.56 -23.59 -39.97
N GLY A 78 -9.94 -24.40 -38.99
CA GLY A 78 -10.27 -25.81 -39.20
C GLY A 78 -11.52 -26.04 -40.07
N THR A 79 -12.49 -25.11 -40.06
CA THR A 79 -13.66 -25.16 -40.95
C THR A 79 -13.39 -24.66 -42.37
N ARG A 80 -12.29 -23.93 -42.59
CA ARG A 80 -11.93 -23.38 -43.90
C ARG A 80 -11.13 -24.36 -44.76
N GLU A 81 -10.52 -25.38 -44.15
CA GLU A 81 -9.76 -26.44 -44.83
C GLU A 81 -10.59 -27.71 -45.13
N ARG A 82 -11.90 -27.70 -44.87
CA ARG A 82 -12.81 -28.82 -45.15
C ARG A 82 -13.84 -28.44 -46.21
#